data_AF-A0A0Q9QXH3-F1
#
_entry.id   AF-A0A0Q9QXH3-F1
#
_cell.length_a   1.000
_cell.length_b   1.000
_cell.length_c   1.000
_cell.angle_alpha   90.00
_cell.angle_beta   90.00
_cell.angle_gamma   90.00
#
_symmetry.space_group_name_H-M   'P 1'
#
loop_
_entity.id
_entity.type
_entity.pdbx_description
1 polymer ?
#
loop_
_entity_poly.entity_id
_entity_poly.type
_entity_poly.pdbx_seq_one_letter_code
_entity_poly.pdbx_strand_id
1 'polypeptide(L)' 'MPNISSDLLAILRCPVTGSALVQEGEALRSSAPDAAGNYVEYPIDESIPVLLRPELRAAENVSAPTPTPASPAEESPSL' A
#
# COMPACT_ATOMS: atom_id res chain seq x y z
N MET A 1 20.43 -5.11 11.52
CA MET A 1 19.20 -4.50 10.98
C MET A 1 19.43 -4.18 9.51
N PRO A 2 18.69 -4.83 8.58
CA PRO A 2 18.72 -4.43 7.18
C PRO A 2 18.14 -3.01 7.09
N ASN A 3 18.99 -2.04 6.76
CA ASN A 3 18.57 -0.67 6.51
C ASN A 3 18.25 -0.56 5.01
N ILE A 4 17.10 0.01 4.69
CA ILE A 4 16.82 0.41 3.30
C ILE A 4 17.89 1.45 2.94
N SER A 5 18.57 1.21 1.82
CA SER A 5 19.65 2.09 1.39
C SER A 5 19.12 3.51 1.17
N SER A 6 19.87 4.51 1.61
CA SER A 6 19.50 5.93 1.54
C SER A 6 19.15 6.38 0.13
N ASP A 7 19.80 5.79 -0.87
CA ASP A 7 19.55 6.03 -2.30
C ASP A 7 18.13 5.60 -2.72
N LEU A 8 17.65 4.47 -2.18
CA LEU A 8 16.28 4.00 -2.39
C LEU A 8 15.25 4.90 -1.69
N LEU A 9 15.53 5.33 -0.44
CA LEU A 9 14.68 6.28 0.28
C LEU A 9 14.57 7.64 -0.44
N ALA A 10 15.60 8.05 -1.19
CA ALA A 10 15.56 9.27 -1.98
C ALA A 10 14.55 9.20 -3.14
N ILE A 11 14.34 8.00 -3.69
CA ILE A 11 13.38 7.71 -4.77
C ILE A 11 11.97 7.48 -4.23
N LEU A 12 11.85 6.77 -3.10
CA LEU A 12 10.56 6.44 -2.48
C LEU A 12 9.90 7.72 -1.94
N ARG A 13 8.89 8.20 -2.68
CA ARG A 13 8.06 9.34 -2.28
C ARG A 13 6.77 8.87 -1.62
N CYS A 14 6.34 9.62 -0.62
CA CYS A 14 5.06 9.42 0.05
C CYS A 14 3.92 9.55 -0.96
N PRO A 15 3.06 8.53 -1.15
CA PRO A 15 1.94 8.60 -2.08
C PRO A 15 0.85 9.62 -1.68
N VAL A 16 0.82 10.05 -0.42
CA VAL A 16 -0.15 11.02 0.10
C VAL A 16 0.37 12.45 -0.02
N THR A 17 1.62 12.70 0.39
CA THR A 17 2.19 14.05 0.53
C THR A 17 3.25 14.40 -0.51
N GLY A 18 3.70 13.44 -1.32
CA GLY A 18 4.78 13.61 -2.28
C GLY A 18 6.16 13.88 -1.66
N SER A 19 6.27 13.83 -0.33
CA SER A 19 7.50 14.12 0.42
C SER A 19 8.41 12.90 0.55
N ALA A 20 9.64 13.10 1.01
CA ALA A 20 10.57 12.01 1.32
C ALA A 20 10.06 11.11 2.46
N LEU A 21 10.49 9.86 2.46
CA LEU A 21 10.24 8.89 3.51
C LEU A 21 11.50 8.68 4.35
N VAL A 22 11.33 8.50 5.65
CA VAL A 22 12.39 8.27 6.63
C VAL A 22 12.14 6.92 7.28
N GLN A 23 13.16 6.06 7.34
CA GLN A 23 13.03 4.77 8.03
C GLN A 23 13.17 4.96 9.54
N GLU A 24 12.10 4.66 10.26
CA GLU A 24 12.02 4.67 11.72
C GLU A 24 11.80 3.20 12.17
N GLY A 25 12.90 2.50 12.47
CA GLY A 25 12.86 1.09 12.84
C GLY A 25 12.34 0.18 11.71
N GLU A 26 11.18 -0.42 11.92
CA GLU A 26 10.50 -1.34 10.97
C GLU A 26 9.38 -0.67 10.17
N ALA A 27 9.33 0.67 10.18
CA ALA A 27 8.39 1.44 9.39
C ALA A 27 9.07 2.61 8.67
N LEU A 28 8.44 3.08 7.60
CA LEU A 28 8.76 4.32 6.91
C LEU A 28 7.76 5.40 7.32
N ARG A 29 8.25 6.53 7.80
CA ARG A 29 7.45 7.71 8.15
C ARG A 29 7.62 8.79 7.10
N SER A 30 6.55 9.52 6.77
CA SER A 30 6.66 10.71 5.94
C SER A 30 7.54 11.77 6.62
N SER A 31 8.43 12.42 5.86
CA SER A 31 9.26 13.52 6.38
C SER A 31 8.45 14.82 6.56
N ALA A 32 7.29 14.92 5.91
CA ALA A 32 6.39 16.05 6.03
C ALA A 32 4.98 15.56 6.41
N PRO A 33 4.22 16.37 7.17
CA PRO A 33 2.85 16.06 7.50
C PRO A 33 1.94 16.16 6.27
N ASP A 34 0.82 15.47 6.30
CA ASP A 34 -0.26 15.59 5.32
C ASP A 34 -1.13 16.84 5.54
N ALA A 35 -2.12 17.03 4.68
CA ALA A 35 -3.02 18.18 4.72
C ALA A 35 -3.81 18.30 6.05
N ALA A 36 -3.97 17.21 6.80
CA ALA A 36 -4.58 17.18 8.13
C ALA A 36 -3.56 17.31 9.27
N GLY A 37 -2.27 17.49 8.95
CA GLY A 37 -1.20 17.66 9.93
C GLY A 37 -0.66 16.36 10.51
N ASN A 38 -1.07 15.20 10.00
CA ASN A 38 -0.61 13.90 10.49
C ASN A 38 0.62 13.43 9.72
N TYR A 39 1.42 12.57 10.34
CA TYR A 39 2.54 11.90 9.66
C TYR A 39 2.07 10.52 9.24
N VAL A 40 2.25 10.20 7.97
CA VAL A 40 1.80 8.90 7.43
C VAL A 40 2.92 7.89 7.64
N GLU A 41 2.56 6.75 8.20
CA GLU A 41 3.48 5.66 8.51
C GLU A 41 3.15 4.42 7.67
N TYR A 42 4.19 3.80 7.13
CA TYR A 42 4.13 2.67 6.22
C TYR A 42 5.02 1.55 6.80
N PRO A 43 4.46 0.44 7.29
CA PRO A 43 5.25 -0.66 7.82
C PRO A 43 6.01 -1.38 6.71
N ILE A 44 7.08 -2.03 7.13
CA ILE A 44 7.90 -2.89 6.29
C ILE A 44 7.49 -4.33 6.59
N ASP A 45 6.91 -5.00 5.60
CA ASP A 45 6.45 -6.38 5.68
C ASP A 45 7.37 -7.26 4.83
N GLU A 46 7.96 -8.31 5.42
CA GLU A 46 8.92 -9.19 4.73
C GLU A 46 10.06 -8.44 4.01
N SER A 47 10.55 -7.33 4.58
CA SER A 47 11.54 -6.41 3.97
C SER A 47 11.04 -5.59 2.77
N ILE A 48 9.74 -5.60 2.49
CA ILE A 48 9.08 -4.80 1.45
C ILE A 48 8.28 -3.66 2.13
N PRO A 49 8.58 -2.38 1.83
CA PRO A 49 7.81 -1.27 2.36
C PRO A 49 6.44 -1.18 1.68
N VAL A 50 5.37 -1.23 2.49
CA VAL A 50 3.99 -1.22 1.99
C VAL A 50 3.48 0.22 1.84
N LEU A 51 3.69 0.82 0.66
CA LEU A 51 3.31 2.20 0.33
C LEU A 51 1.86 2.33 -0.14
N LEU A 52 0.92 1.82 0.64
CA LEU A 52 -0.51 1.94 0.35
C LEU A 52 -1.10 3.19 1.00
N ARG A 53 -2.02 3.85 0.30
CA ARG A 53 -2.81 4.94 0.89
C ARG A 53 -3.63 4.39 2.07
N PRO A 54 -3.84 5.18 3.13
CA PRO A 54 -4.58 4.74 4.31
C PRO A 54 -5.98 4.20 3.98
N GLU A 55 -6.72 4.82 3.05
CA GLU A 55 -8.01 4.27 2.58
C GLU A 55 -7.91 2.87 1.96
N LEU A 56 -6.78 2.52 1.33
CA LEU A 56 -6.56 1.21 0.70
C LEU A 56 -6.03 0.17 1.69
N ARG A 57 -5.31 0.58 2.75
CA ARG A 57 -4.85 -0.34 3.80
C ARG A 57 -5.99 -0.98 4.57
N ALA A 58 -7.08 -0.24 4.82
CA ALA A 58 -8.27 -0.81 5.44
C ALA A 58 -8.92 -1.89 4.56
N ALA A 59 -8.83 -1.75 3.23
CA ALA A 59 -9.33 -2.75 2.29
C ALA A 59 -8.44 -3.99 2.18
N GLU A 60 -7.14 -3.90 2.50
CA GLU A 60 -6.22 -5.05 2.50
C GLU A 60 -6.46 -6.03 3.65
N ASN A 61 -6.94 -5.54 4.81
CA ASN A 61 -7.35 -6.43 5.92
C ASN A 61 -8.62 -7.23 5.58
N VAL A 62 -9.44 -6.68 4.69
CA VAL A 62 -10.53 -7.42 4.08
C VAL A 62 -9.87 -8.32 3.04
N SER A 63 -9.42 -9.49 3.49
CA SER A 63 -9.22 -10.65 2.62
C SER A 63 -10.54 -10.87 1.89
N ALA A 64 -10.68 -10.18 0.76
CA ALA A 64 -11.86 -10.22 -0.06
C ALA A 64 -11.90 -11.65 -0.62
N PRO A 65 -12.97 -12.42 -0.38
CA PRO A 65 -13.16 -13.66 -1.11
C PRO A 65 -13.21 -13.25 -2.58
N THR A 66 -12.22 -13.70 -3.36
CA THR A 66 -12.19 -13.58 -4.81
C THR A 66 -13.59 -13.86 -5.34
N PRO A 67 -14.33 -12.90 -5.93
CA PRO A 67 -15.51 -13.27 -6.68
C PRO A 67 -14.99 -14.01 -7.90
N THR A 68 -14.99 -15.34 -7.85
CA THR A 68 -14.95 -16.16 -9.06
C THR A 68 -15.93 -15.53 -10.03
N PRO A 69 -15.51 -15.01 -11.20
CA PRO A 69 -16.47 -14.62 -12.21
C PRO A 69 -17.16 -15.91 -12.63
N ALA A 70 -18.36 -16.16 -12.08
CA ALA A 70 -19.27 -17.16 -12.59
C ALA A 70 -19.58 -16.72 -14.02
N SER A 71 -18.93 -17.37 -14.98
CA SER A 71 -19.14 -17.18 -16.40
C SER A 71 -20.64 -17.36 -16.70
N PRO A 72 -21.37 -16.35 -17.20
CA PRO A 72 -22.69 -16.58 -17.76
C PRO A 72 -22.52 -16.97 -19.22
N ALA A 73 -22.20 -18.23 -19.48
CA ALA A 73 -22.42 -18.87 -20.78
C ALA A 73 -23.35 -20.05 -20.51
N GLU A 74 -24.51 -20.21 -21.12
CA GLU A 74 -25.19 -19.46 -22.16
C GLU A 74 -26.63 -19.97 -22.08
N GLU A 75 -27.60 -19.07 -22.22
CA GLU A 75 -29.01 -19.42 -22.28
C GLU A 75 -29.36 -19.89 -23.70
N SER A 76 -29.80 -21.16 -23.83
CA SER A 76 -30.80 -21.68 -24.81
C SER A 76 -30.47 -21.79 -26.32
N PRO A 77 -31.23 -22.53 -27.18
CA PRO A 77 -32.28 -23.55 -26.97
C PRO A 77 -32.12 -24.85 -27.83
N SER A 78 -33.11 -25.75 -27.71
CA SER A 78 -33.39 -27.02 -28.40
C SER A 78 -33.08 -27.17 -29.90
N LEU A 79 -32.69 -28.40 -30.28
CA LEU A 79 -33.18 -29.13 -31.47
C LEU A 79 -33.14 -30.64 -31.23
#